data_AF-A0AA38LDY3-F1
#
_entry.id   AF-A0AA38LDY3-F1
#
_cell.length_a   1.000
_cell.length_b   1.000
_cell.length_c   1.000
_cell.angle_alpha   90.00
_cell.angle_beta   90.00
_cell.angle_gamma   90.00
#
_symmetry.space_group_name_H-M   'P 1'
#
loop_
_entity.id
_entity.type
_entity.pdbx_description
1 polymer ?
#
loop_
_entity_poly.entity_id
_entity_poly.type
_entity_poly.pdbx_seq_one_letter_code
_entity_poly.pdbx_strand_id
1 'polypeptide(L)' 'WVKLSGMDLLPGDVVSIGRLAGQNGEERTIPADMLLLSGSVIANEAILTGESTPQWK' A
#
# COMPACT_ATOMS: atom_id res chain seq x y z
N TRP A 1 10.36 3.84 -13.22
CA TRP A 1 9.61 4.28 -12.02
C TRP A 1 9.99 5.71 -11.70
N VAL A 2 9.01 6.57 -11.45
CA VAL A 2 9.20 7.97 -11.02
C VAL A 2 8.56 8.12 -9.64
N LYS A 3 9.13 8.98 -8.77
CA LYS A 3 8.51 9.32 -7.49
C LYS A 3 7.45 10.39 -7.72
N LEU A 4 6.24 10.14 -7.27
CA LEU A 4 5.10 11.05 -7.34
C LEU A 4 4.46 11.17 -5.96
N SER A 5 3.83 12.33 -5.69
CA SER A 5 3.00 12.49 -4.50
C SER A 5 1.79 11.57 -4.59
N GLY A 6 1.33 11.02 -3.46
CA GLY A 6 0.07 10.28 -3.42
C GLY A 6 -1.14 11.12 -3.86
N MET A 7 -1.04 12.44 -3.73
CA MET A 7 -2.09 13.38 -4.14
C MET A 7 -2.15 13.61 -5.65
N ASP A 8 -1.09 13.24 -6.38
CA ASP A 8 -1.01 13.43 -7.84
C ASP A 8 -1.44 12.17 -8.61
N LEU A 9 -1.82 11.09 -7.89
CA LEU A 9 -2.24 9.83 -8.50
C LEU A 9 -3.63 9.95 -9.12
N LEU A 10 -3.76 9.45 -10.35
CA LEU A 10 -5.03 9.38 -11.07
C LEU A 10 -5.48 7.92 -11.27
N PRO A 11 -6.79 7.68 -11.46
CA PRO A 11 -7.28 6.34 -11.78
C PRO A 11 -6.61 5.78 -13.04
N GLY A 12 -6.06 4.58 -12.93
CA GLY A 12 -5.34 3.89 -14.01
C GLY A 12 -3.81 3.98 -13.90
N ASP A 13 -3.27 4.81 -13.01
CA ASP A 13 -1.84 4.84 -12.74
C ASP A 13 -1.35 3.53 -12.12
N VAL A 14 -0.17 3.08 -12.56
CA VAL A 14 0.48 1.88 -12.01
C VAL A 14 1.55 2.31 -11.02
N VAL A 15 1.38 1.91 -9.76
CA VAL A 15 2.30 2.21 -8.67
C VAL A 15 3.02 0.94 -8.20
N SER A 16 4.32 1.08 -7.90
CA SER A 16 5.11 0.01 -7.28
C SER A 16 5.25 0.28 -5.78
N ILE A 17 4.59 -0.54 -4.96
CA ILE A 17 4.66 -0.46 -3.50
C ILE A 17 5.70 -1.47 -3.01
N GLY A 18 6.89 -0.97 -2.66
CA GLY A 18 7.97 -1.81 -2.10
C GLY A 18 7.85 -2.02 -0.58
N ARG A 19 8.64 -2.95 -0.03
CA ARG A 19 8.91 -3.05 1.41
C ARG A 19 10.11 -2.15 1.75
N LEU A 20 10.06 -1.33 2.80
CA LEU A 20 11.26 -0.66 3.30
C LEU A 20 12.02 -1.65 4.19
N ALA A 21 13.15 -2.15 3.68
CA ALA A 21 14.20 -2.72 4.53
C ALA A 21 15.02 -1.56 5.10
N GLY A 22 14.65 -1.05 6.27
CA GLY A 22 15.39 0.02 6.94
C GLY A 22 14.80 0.40 8.29
N GLN A 23 15.67 0.71 9.26
CA GLN A 23 15.40 0.82 10.71
C GLN A 23 14.41 1.93 11.14
N ASN A 24 13.86 2.71 10.20
CA ASN A 24 12.82 3.70 10.45
C ASN A 24 11.53 3.26 9.74
N GLY A 25 10.96 2.16 10.25
CA GLY A 25 9.76 1.50 9.73
C GLY A 25 8.51 2.36 9.90
N GLU A 26 8.38 3.40 9.09
CA GLU A 26 7.09 4.06 8.90
C GLU A 26 6.19 3.11 8.12
N GLU A 27 5.07 2.74 8.76
CA GLU A 27 4.01 1.94 8.16
C GLU A 27 3.51 2.67 6.90
N ARG A 28 3.63 2.03 5.73
CA ARG A 28 3.20 2.64 4.47
C ARG A 28 1.68 2.52 4.37
N THR A 29 0.99 3.63 4.57
CA THR A 29 -0.43 3.74 4.22
C THR A 29 -0.57 3.70 2.70
N ILE A 30 -1.54 2.91 2.23
CA ILE A 30 -1.91 2.87 0.82
C ILE A 30 -2.69 4.16 0.52
N PRO A 31 -2.30 4.98 -0.47
CA PRO A 31 -2.82 6.34 -0.62
C PRO A 31 -4.24 6.43 -1.22
N ALA A 32 -4.72 5.35 -1.82
CA ALA A 32 -6.05 5.26 -2.43
C ALA A 32 -6.49 3.78 -2.49
N ASP A 33 -7.68 3.52 -3.03
CA ASP A 33 -8.11 2.17 -3.36
C ASP A 33 -7.26 1.63 -4.52
N MET A 34 -6.57 0.51 -4.28
CA MET A 34 -5.62 -0.07 -5.23
C MET A 34 -6.01 -1.48 -5.62
N LEU A 35 -5.76 -1.83 -6.88
CA LEU A 35 -5.84 -3.22 -7.37
C LEU A 35 -4.43 -3.82 -7.40
N LEU A 36 -4.24 -4.98 -6.76
CA LEU A 36 -2.99 -5.71 -6.85
C LEU A 36 -2.83 -6.34 -8.23
N LEU A 37 -1.89 -5.82 -9.02
CA LEU A 37 -1.62 -6.32 -10.37
C LEU A 37 -0.55 -7.42 -10.40
N SER A 38 0.36 -7.44 -9.43
CA SER A 38 1.47 -8.41 -9.38
C SER A 38 2.06 -8.52 -7.98
N GLY A 39 2.33 -9.74 -7.54
CA GLY A 39 2.93 -10.06 -6.25
C GLY A 39 1.90 -10.52 -5.21
N SER A 40 2.26 -10.38 -3.94
CA SER A 40 1.40 -10.69 -2.80
C SER A 40 1.67 -9.70 -1.68
N VAL A 41 0.64 -9.35 -0.92
CA VAL A 41 0.72 -8.40 0.18
C VAL A 41 0.07 -8.94 1.44
N ILE A 42 0.58 -8.53 2.59
CA ILE A 42 -0.10 -8.68 3.88
C ILE A 42 -0.56 -7.28 4.25
N ALA A 43 -1.87 -7.05 4.26
CA ALA A 43 -2.47 -5.74 4.49
C ALA A 43 -3.06 -5.67 5.89
N ASN A 44 -2.71 -4.62 6.63
CA ASN A 44 -3.36 -4.27 7.89
C ASN A 44 -4.57 -3.38 7.58
N GLU A 45 -5.77 -3.95 7.68
CA GLU A 45 -7.04 -3.23 7.42
C GLU A 45 -7.77 -2.89 8.73
N ALA A 46 -7.12 -3.03 9.89
CA ALA A 46 -7.77 -2.87 11.19
C ALA A 46 -8.37 -1.47 11.38
N ILE A 47 -7.74 -0.43 10.82
CA ILE A 47 -8.23 0.95 10.90
C ILE A 47 -9.52 1.15 10.09
N LEU A 48 -9.72 0.37 9.01
CA LEU A 48 -10.88 0.50 8.12
C LEU A 48 -12.01 -0.50 8.45
N THR A 49 -11.64 -1.71 8.86
CA THR A 49 -12.58 -2.83 9.06
C THR A 49 -12.84 -3.14 10.53
N GLY A 50 -11.94 -2.72 11.43
CA GLY A 50 -11.96 -3.14 12.84
C GLY A 50 -11.41 -4.56 13.06
N GLU A 51 -11.00 -5.28 12.01
CA GLU A 51 -10.41 -6.62 12.15
C GLU A 51 -8.92 -6.52 12.49
N SER A 52 -8.52 -7.06 13.64
CA SER A 52 -7.14 -7.01 14.12
C SER A 52 -6.19 -7.96 13.40
N THR A 53 -6.73 -8.90 12.61
CA THR A 53 -5.92 -9.89 11.88
C THR A 53 -5.59 -9.34 10.49
N PRO A 54 -4.31 -9.18 10.14
CA PRO A 54 -3.93 -8.72 8.82
C PRO A 54 -4.27 -9.78 7.76
N GLN A 55 -4.70 -9.32 6.59
CA GLN A 55 -5.21 -10.17 5.53
C GLN A 55 -4.18 -10.38 4.43
N TRP A 56 -4.11 -11.60 3.90
CA TRP A 56 -3.29 -11.92 2.73
C TRP A 56 -4.07 -11.61 1.46
N LYS A 57 -3.46 -10.84 0.54
CA LYS A 57 -4.05 -10.44 -0.74
C LYS A 57 -3.05 -10.63 -1.87
#